data_AF-A0A3D6A7Y0-F1
#
_entry.id   AF-A0A3D6A7Y0-F1
#
_cell.length_a   1.000
_cell.length_b   1.000
_cell.length_c   1.000
_cell.angle_alpha   90.00
_cell.angle_beta   90.00
_cell.angle_gamma   90.00
#
_symmetry.space_group_name_H-M   'P 1'
#
loop_
_entity.id
_entity.type
_entity.pdbx_description
1 polymer ?
#
loop_
_entity_poly.entity_id
_entity_poly.type
_entity_poly.pdbx_seq_one_letter_code
_entity_poly.pdbx_strand_id
1 'polypeptide(L)' 'MNRRSFIQQSTGMLFICPSIAAKPQSDYLNNIGIQLYSLRKPINENLKQTIDEVARMGYKQVEPYDFPSSKS' A
#
# COMPACT_ATOMS: atom_id res chain seq x y z
N MET A 1 -45.48 0.02 -21.38
CA MET A 1 -44.65 0.64 -20.32
C MET A 1 -44.19 2.01 -20.80
N ASN A 2 -44.56 3.10 -20.12
CA ASN A 2 -44.30 4.48 -20.58
C ASN A 2 -42.88 4.93 -20.19
N ARG A 3 -42.18 5.63 -21.10
CA ARG A 3 -40.80 6.14 -20.90
C ARG A 3 -40.65 6.97 -19.62
N ARG A 4 -41.66 7.76 -19.27
CA ARG A 4 -41.71 8.57 -18.05
C ARG A 4 -41.75 7.70 -16.78
N SER A 5 -42.54 6.62 -16.80
CA SER A 5 -42.65 5.68 -15.68
C SER A 5 -41.36 4.87 -15.46
N PHE A 6 -40.61 4.60 -16.53
CA PHE A 6 -39.30 3.94 -16.45
C PHE A 6 -38.24 4.82 -15.80
N ILE A 7 -38.15 6.11 -16.19
CA ILE A 7 -37.22 7.09 -15.58
C ILE A 7 -37.55 7.28 -14.08
N GLN A 8 -38.83 7.36 -13.73
CA GLN A 8 -39.26 7.51 -12.34
C GLN A 8 -38.90 6.30 -11.48
N GLN A 9 -39.10 5.08 -12.00
CA GLN A 9 -38.74 3.85 -11.28
C GLN A 9 -37.22 3.63 -11.18
N SER A 10 -36.45 3.96 -12.23
CA SER A 10 -35.00 3.77 -12.23
C SER A 10 -34.25 4.76 -11.33
N THR A 11 -34.78 5.98 -11.15
CA THR A 11 -34.18 6.99 -10.25
C THR A 11 -34.36 6.62 -8.77
N GLY A 12 -35.47 5.97 -8.40
CA GLY A 12 -35.74 5.57 -7.02
C GLY A 12 -34.82 4.47 -6.47
N MET A 13 -34.21 3.66 -7.35
CA MET A 13 -33.33 2.56 -6.93
C MET A 13 -31.87 2.97 -6.63
N LEU A 14 -31.45 4.18 -6.99
CA LEU A 14 -30.07 4.63 -6.71
C LEU A 14 -29.87 5.09 -5.25
N PHE A 15 -30.95 5.37 -4.50
CA PHE A 15 -30.88 5.84 -3.12
C PHE A 15 -30.86 4.71 -2.06
N ILE A 16 -31.06 3.45 -2.47
CA ILE A 16 -31.15 2.28 -1.55
C ILE A 16 -29.88 1.42 -1.51
N CYS A 17 -28.85 1.78 -2.27
CA CYS A 17 -27.54 1.14 -2.17
C CYS A 17 -26.52 2.08 -1.52
N PRO A 18 -26.55 2.27 -0.19
CA PRO A 18 -25.38 2.78 0.47
C PRO A 18 -24.31 1.68 0.35
N SER A 19 -23.09 2.08 0.00
CA SER A 19 -21.87 1.31 0.24
C SER A 19 -21.36 0.42 -0.90
N ILE A 20 -21.04 1.03 -2.05
CA ILE A 20 -19.66 0.81 -2.57
C ILE A 20 -18.81 1.96 -1.99
N ALA A 21 -18.75 2.03 -0.67
CA ALA A 21 -17.78 2.88 0.00
C ALA A 21 -16.43 2.19 -0.21
N ALA A 22 -15.43 2.94 -0.69
CA ALA A 22 -14.06 2.45 -0.70
C ALA A 22 -13.76 1.92 0.70
N LYS A 23 -13.28 0.67 0.79
CA LYS A 23 -12.88 0.09 2.08
C LYS A 23 -11.92 1.08 2.74
N PRO A 24 -12.03 1.34 4.05
CA PRO A 24 -11.07 2.19 4.74
C PRO A 24 -9.66 1.70 4.41
N GLN A 25 -8.76 2.65 4.15
CA GLN A 25 -7.35 2.39 3.84
C GLN A 25 -6.83 1.28 4.76
N SER A 26 -6.57 0.09 4.21
CA SER A 26 -6.18 -1.05 5.04
C SER A 26 -4.85 -0.75 5.73
N ASP A 27 -4.70 -1.14 6.99
CA ASP A 27 -3.45 -1.02 7.76
C ASP A 27 -2.24 -1.64 7.07
N TYR A 28 -2.46 -2.52 6.08
CA TYR A 28 -1.43 -3.04 5.20
C TYR A 28 -0.57 -1.94 4.56
N LEU A 29 -1.19 -0.88 4.03
CA LEU A 29 -0.48 0.21 3.36
C LEU A 29 0.35 1.05 4.33
N ASN A 30 0.01 1.01 5.63
CA ASN A 30 0.77 1.67 6.69
C ASN A 30 1.96 0.85 7.18
N ASN A 31 2.10 -0.42 6.76
CA ASN A 31 3.12 -1.35 7.27
C ASN A 31 3.98 -1.95 6.13
N ILE A 32 4.10 -1.23 5.02
CA ILE A 32 4.93 -1.67 3.88
C ILE A 32 6.41 -1.67 4.30
N GLY A 33 7.05 -2.83 4.16
CA GLY A 33 8.49 -3.01 4.31
C GLY A 33 9.22 -3.01 2.97
N ILE A 34 10.54 -2.82 3.02
CA ILE A 34 11.42 -2.94 1.85
C ILE A 34 12.56 -3.93 2.12
N GLN A 35 12.82 -4.80 1.15
CA GLN A 35 13.99 -5.68 1.19
C GLN A 35 15.25 -4.89 0.81
N LEU A 36 16.23 -4.86 1.72
CA LEU A 36 17.44 -4.05 1.56
C LEU A 36 18.30 -4.50 0.36
N TYR A 37 18.12 -5.71 -0.16
CA TYR A 37 18.84 -6.18 -1.35
C TYR A 37 18.56 -5.31 -2.57
N SER A 38 17.33 -4.78 -2.70
CA SER A 38 16.96 -3.83 -3.74
C SER A 38 17.79 -2.54 -3.70
N LEU A 39 18.34 -2.21 -2.53
CA LEU A 39 19.18 -1.06 -2.26
C LEU A 39 20.65 -1.44 -2.04
N ARG A 40 21.10 -2.62 -2.47
CA ARG A 40 22.47 -3.10 -2.27
C ARG A 40 23.54 -2.11 -2.74
N LYS A 41 23.33 -1.45 -3.88
CA LYS A 41 24.29 -0.45 -4.41
C LYS A 41 24.43 0.77 -3.46
N PRO A 42 23.36 1.54 -3.16
CA PRO A 42 23.46 2.68 -2.27
C PRO A 42 23.84 2.30 -0.83
N ILE A 43 23.45 1.12 -0.35
CA ILE A 43 23.89 0.61 0.96
C ILE A 43 25.41 0.41 1.01
N ASN A 44 26.00 -0.15 -0.05
CA ASN A 44 27.46 -0.34 -0.14
C ASN A 44 28.23 0.99 -0.17
N GLU A 45 27.60 2.06 -0.68
CA GLU A 45 28.20 3.40 -0.72
C GLU A 45 28.06 4.11 0.64
N ASN A 46 26.84 4.17 1.18
CA ASN A 46 26.55 4.80 2.46
C ASN A 46 25.27 4.22 3.09
N LEU A 47 25.44 3.27 4.00
CA LEU A 47 24.34 2.63 4.73
C LEU A 47 23.46 3.65 5.48
N LYS A 48 24.07 4.55 6.27
CA LYS A 48 23.31 5.47 7.13
C LYS A 48 22.43 6.39 6.30
N GLN A 49 23.01 7.00 5.26
CA GLN A 49 22.25 7.89 4.38
C GLN A 49 21.13 7.14 3.66
N THR A 50 21.37 5.90 3.24
CA THR A 50 20.35 5.09 2.57
C THR A 50 19.17 4.76 3.49
N ILE A 51 19.44 4.41 4.76
CA ILE A 51 18.37 4.13 5.73
C ILE A 51 17.59 5.40 6.11
N ASP A 52 18.29 6.53 6.29
CA ASP A 52 17.66 7.83 6.54
C ASP A 52 16.69 8.19 5.41
N GLU A 53 17.09 7.92 4.16
CA GLU A 53 16.28 8.15 2.98
C GLU A 53 15.08 7.18 2.88
N VAL A 54 15.27 5.89 3.18
CA VAL A 54 14.19 4.89 3.22
C VAL A 54 13.11 5.28 4.24
N ALA A 55 13.51 5.77 5.41
CA ALA A 55 12.59 6.30 6.40
C ALA A 55 11.86 7.56 5.90
N ARG A 56 12.58 8.47 5.21
CA ARG A 56 12.00 9.67 4.60
C ARG A 56 10.98 9.35 3.51
N MET A 57 11.15 8.24 2.79
CA MET A 57 10.20 7.75 1.78
C MET A 57 8.94 7.10 2.39
N GLY A 58 8.90 6.88 3.70
CA GLY A 58 7.72 6.37 4.41
C GLY A 58 7.70 4.85 4.63
N TYR A 59 8.79 4.14 4.32
CA TYR A 59 8.93 2.74 4.70
C TYR A 59 9.11 2.62 6.21
N LYS A 60 8.34 1.73 6.85
CA LYS A 60 8.40 1.53 8.31
C LYS A 60 9.21 0.32 8.73
N GLN A 61 9.51 -0.57 7.80
CA GLN A 61 10.20 -1.82 8.05
C GLN A 61 11.26 -2.05 6.97
N VAL A 62 12.39 -2.61 7.38
CA VAL A 62 13.47 -3.01 6.48
C VAL A 62 13.82 -4.46 6.75
N GLU A 63 13.94 -5.25 5.69
CA GLU A 63 14.41 -6.63 5.77
C GLU A 63 15.88 -6.68 5.33
N PRO A 64 16.82 -7.02 6.24
CA PRO A 64 18.23 -7.14 5.88
C PRO A 64 18.45 -8.29 4.92
N TYR A 65 19.48 -8.16 4.09
CA TYR A 65 19.96 -9.26 3.26
C TYR A 65 21.33 -9.68 3.79
N ASP A 66 21.38 -10.87 4.36
CA ASP A 66 22.61 -11.64 4.45
C ASP A 66 22.21 -13.11 4.63
N PHE A 67 23.05 -14.02 4.14
CA PHE A 67 22.85 -15.43 4.43
C PHE A 67 23.28 -15.66 5.89
N PRO A 68 22.59 -16.48 6.69
CA PRO A 68 23.09 -16.85 8.00
C PRO A 68 24.44 -17.56 7.80
N SER A 69 25.53 -16.81 7.95
CA SER A 69 26.85 -17.39 8.13
C SER A 69 26.75 -18.20 9.40
N SER A 70 26.78 -19.52 9.28
CA SER A 70 27.09 -20.39 10.41
C SER A 70 28.49 -19.99 10.86
N LYS A 71 28.58 -19.07 11.82
CA LYS A 71 29.81 -18.91 12.57
C LYS A 71 29.97 -20.19 13.38
N SER A 72 30.90 -21.03 12.95
CA SER A 72 31.48 -22.12 13.75
C SER A 72 32.15 -21.56 15.00
#